data_AF-A0AAW2IN78-F1
#
_entry.id   AF-A0AAW2IN78-F1
#
_cell.length_a   1.000
_cell.length_b   1.000
_cell.length_c   1.000
_cell.angle_alpha   90.00
_cell.angle_beta   90.00
_cell.angle_gamma   90.00
#
_symmetry.space_group_name_H-M   'P 1'
#
loop_
_entity.id
_entity.type
_entity.pdbx_description
1 polymer ?
#
loop_
_entity_poly.entity_id
_entity_poly.type
_entity_poly.pdbx_seq_one_letter_code
_entity_poly.pdbx_strand_id
1 'polypeptide(L)'
;MTWHVNHQMQEGSKCQPSDAEAWRHFDRTHPDFATELRNVRLSLCTDGFTPHEQYGRTYSCWPIILTSYNLPPGMCIRFEYMFPTMVITGPPSLKCLIDVYLEPLIEELKNLWHVGVLTRDSVMNETFTMRAASMWIVNDLPAYRIASG
;
A
#
# COMPACT_ATOMS: atom_id res chain seq x y z
N MET A 1 8.14 13.25 -2.80
CA MET A 1 7.34 12.08 -3.25
C MET A 1 7.11 12.09 -4.77
N THR A 2 8.09 12.57 -5.56
CA THR A 2 7.96 12.78 -7.02
C THR A 2 8.94 11.92 -7.83
N TRP A 3 9.62 10.97 -7.17
CA TRP A 3 10.66 10.16 -7.80
C TRP A 3 10.11 9.34 -8.99
N HIS A 4 8.88 8.82 -8.89
CA HIS A 4 8.20 8.09 -9.97
C HIS A 4 8.01 8.89 -11.27
N VAL A 5 8.08 10.23 -11.23
CA VAL A 5 8.02 11.08 -12.42
C VAL A 5 9.43 11.44 -12.92
N ASN A 6 10.35 11.67 -11.99
CA ASN A 6 11.68 12.19 -12.30
C ASN A 6 12.66 11.10 -12.76
N HIS A 7 12.34 9.82 -12.56
CA HIS A 7 13.23 8.74 -12.97
C HIS A 7 13.19 8.54 -14.48
N GLN A 8 14.37 8.26 -15.06
CA GLN A 8 14.47 7.84 -16.44
C GLN A 8 14.35 6.32 -16.51
N MET A 9 13.40 5.83 -17.30
CA MET A 9 13.27 4.40 -17.61
C MET A 9 14.50 3.97 -18.41
N GLN A 10 15.25 2.97 -17.93
CA GLN A 10 16.29 2.34 -18.77
C GLN A 10 15.60 1.56 -19.89
N GLU A 11 16.01 1.80 -21.14
CA GLU A 11 15.46 1.10 -22.30
C GLU A 11 15.56 -0.43 -22.12
N GLY A 12 14.42 -1.11 -22.27
CA GLY A 12 14.35 -2.58 -22.28
C GLY A 12 13.97 -3.25 -20.95
N SER A 13 13.86 -2.52 -19.83
CA SER A 13 13.46 -3.11 -18.55
C SER A 13 12.36 -2.31 -17.84
N LYS A 14 11.22 -2.96 -17.60
CA LYS A 14 10.21 -2.46 -16.66
C LYS A 14 10.68 -2.82 -15.25
N CYS A 15 11.51 -1.96 -14.67
CA CYS A 15 12.08 -2.22 -13.35
C CYS A 15 11.09 -1.89 -12.22
N GLN A 16 9.99 -1.19 -12.53
CA GLN A 16 9.22 -0.48 -11.51
C GLN A 16 7.71 -0.51 -11.69
N PRO A 17 6.94 -0.40 -10.60
CA PRO A 17 5.49 -0.32 -10.69
C PRO A 17 4.95 0.89 -11.46
N SER A 18 5.68 2.01 -11.46
CA SER A 18 5.35 3.20 -12.27
C SER A 18 5.46 2.98 -13.78
N ASP A 19 6.22 1.97 -14.21
CA ASP A 19 6.38 1.61 -15.63
C ASP A 19 5.26 0.69 -16.15
N ALA A 20 4.43 0.16 -15.24
CA ALA A 20 3.40 -0.80 -15.56
C ALA A 20 2.20 -0.15 -16.28
N GLU A 21 1.54 -0.93 -17.16
CA GLU A 21 0.32 -0.43 -17.83
C GLU A 21 -0.79 -0.17 -16.82
N ALA A 22 -0.84 -0.90 -15.69
CA ALA A 22 -1.80 -0.65 -14.62
C ALA A 22 -1.67 0.78 -14.06
N TRP A 23 -0.45 1.30 -13.91
CA TRP A 23 -0.22 2.68 -13.47
C TRP A 23 -0.71 3.69 -14.51
N ARG A 24 -0.34 3.48 -15.78
CA ARG A 24 -0.77 4.35 -16.89
C ARG A 24 -2.28 4.36 -17.07
N HIS A 25 -2.91 3.19 -16.94
CA HIS A 25 -4.35 3.04 -16.99
C HIS A 25 -5.03 3.76 -15.83
N PHE A 26 -4.48 3.64 -14.61
CA PHE A 26 -4.97 4.36 -13.44
C PHE A 26 -4.93 5.89 -13.66
N ASP A 27 -3.81 6.42 -14.18
CA ASP A 27 -3.67 7.85 -14.44
C ASP A 27 -4.64 8.35 -15.53
N ARG A 28 -4.91 7.54 -16.57
CA ARG A 28 -5.93 7.85 -17.58
C ARG A 28 -7.35 7.85 -17.00
N THR A 29 -7.61 6.99 -16.01
CA THR A 29 -8.94 6.84 -15.39
C THR A 29 -9.20 7.93 -14.35
N HIS A 30 -8.16 8.39 -13.65
CA HIS A 30 -8.23 9.39 -12.58
C HIS A 30 -7.29 10.57 -12.86
N PRO A 31 -7.55 11.37 -13.92
CA PRO A 31 -6.67 12.47 -14.30
C PRO A 31 -6.63 13.57 -13.24
N ASP A 32 -7.71 13.76 -12.48
CA ASP A 32 -7.79 14.69 -11.35
C ASP A 32 -6.78 14.32 -10.25
N PHE A 33 -6.60 13.02 -10.00
CA PHE A 33 -5.60 12.52 -9.06
C PHE A 33 -4.18 12.62 -9.65
N ALA A 34 -4.00 12.23 -10.91
CA ALA A 34 -2.69 12.18 -11.55
C ALA A 34 -2.07 13.56 -11.82
N THR A 35 -2.90 14.62 -11.90
CA THR A 35 -2.45 16.01 -12.11
C THR A 35 -1.52 16.48 -11.00
N GLU A 36 -1.79 16.11 -9.75
CA GLU A 36 -0.90 16.40 -8.62
C GLU A 36 0.12 15.26 -8.45
N LEU A 37 1.32 15.49 -8.98
CA LEU A 37 2.43 14.53 -9.01
C LEU A 37 2.92 14.13 -7.61
N ARG A 38 2.59 14.89 -6.57
CA ARG A 38 2.96 14.57 -5.19
C ARG A 38 1.96 13.64 -4.51
N ASN A 39 0.83 13.32 -5.15
CA ASN A 39 -0.13 12.34 -4.65
C ASN A 39 0.50 10.95 -4.55
N VAL A 40 0.10 10.22 -3.50
CA VAL A 40 0.77 8.98 -3.08
C VAL A 40 0.04 7.76 -3.60
N ARG A 41 0.78 6.81 -4.17
CA ARG A 41 0.28 5.51 -4.58
C ARG A 41 0.83 4.44 -3.66
N LEU A 42 -0.07 3.70 -3.03
CA LEU A 42 0.19 2.74 -1.98
C LEU A 42 -0.06 1.31 -2.48
N SER A 43 0.72 0.35 -2.00
CA SER A 43 0.28 -1.05 -1.91
C SER A 43 -0.09 -1.40 -0.48
N LEU A 44 -1.05 -2.32 -0.38
CA LEU A 44 -1.35 -3.04 0.84
C LEU A 44 -0.73 -4.44 0.75
N CYS A 45 0.17 -4.79 1.64
CA CYS A 45 0.76 -6.13 1.72
C CYS A 45 0.19 -6.86 2.93
N THR A 46 -0.23 -8.11 2.75
CA THR A 46 -0.68 -8.95 3.85
C THR A 46 -0.32 -10.41 3.62
N ASP A 47 0.05 -11.09 4.70
CA ASP A 47 0.33 -12.52 4.74
C ASP A 47 -0.03 -13.06 6.14
N GLY A 48 -0.23 -14.36 6.27
CA GLY A 48 -0.54 -15.04 7.51
C GLY A 48 0.56 -16.01 7.93
N PHE A 49 1.21 -15.75 9.07
CA PHE A 49 2.23 -16.67 9.62
C PHE A 49 1.88 -17.16 11.03
N THR A 50 2.50 -18.28 11.43
CA THR A 50 2.33 -18.92 12.75
C THR A 50 3.62 -18.74 13.56
N PRO A 51 3.71 -17.79 14.50
CA PRO A 51 4.96 -17.47 15.20
C PRO A 51 5.48 -18.60 16.13
N HIS A 52 4.61 -19.52 16.56
CA HIS A 52 5.00 -20.67 17.38
C HIS A 52 4.26 -21.94 16.93
N GLU A 53 4.95 -22.87 16.27
CA GLU A 53 4.39 -24.18 15.89
C GLU A 53 4.49 -25.24 17.01
N GLN A 54 5.20 -24.97 18.11
CA GLN A 54 5.75 -26.04 18.96
C GLN A 54 4.83 -26.61 20.07
N TYR A 55 3.62 -26.10 20.33
CA TYR A 55 2.86 -26.52 21.52
C TYR A 55 1.35 -26.70 21.34
N GLY A 56 0.88 -27.09 20.14
CA GLY A 56 -0.53 -27.45 19.92
C GLY A 56 -1.54 -26.29 20.03
N ARG A 57 -1.08 -25.06 20.25
CA ARG A 57 -1.87 -23.84 20.11
C ARG A 57 -1.69 -23.31 18.70
N THR A 58 -2.71 -23.46 17.86
CA THR A 58 -2.74 -22.78 16.57
C THR A 58 -2.96 -21.28 16.83
N TYR A 59 -1.97 -20.46 16.54
CA TYR A 59 -2.04 -18.99 16.64
C TYR A 59 -1.58 -18.40 15.32
N SER A 60 -2.33 -17.47 14.76
CA SER A 60 -1.96 -16.78 13.53
C SER A 60 -1.69 -15.31 13.76
N CYS A 61 -0.72 -14.81 13.03
CA CYS A 61 -0.35 -13.40 12.94
C CYS A 61 -0.50 -12.94 11.49
N TRP A 62 -1.23 -11.85 11.31
CA TRP A 62 -1.49 -11.22 10.01
C TRP A 62 -1.04 -9.77 10.05
N PRO A 63 0.20 -9.49 9.62
CA PRO A 63 0.64 -8.13 9.38
C PRO A 63 -0.12 -7.53 8.18
N ILE A 64 -0.56 -6.30 8.36
CA ILE A 64 -1.02 -5.41 7.31
C ILE A 64 0.02 -4.31 7.18
N ILE A 65 0.64 -4.21 6.01
CA ILE A 65 1.74 -3.28 5.75
C ILE A 65 1.38 -2.43 4.54
N LEU A 66 1.46 -1.11 4.68
CA LEU A 66 1.40 -0.19 3.54
C LEU A 66 2.80 0.16 3.06
N THR A 67 3.00 0.23 1.75
CA THR A 67 4.25 0.74 1.15
C THR A 67 3.95 1.77 0.07
N SER A 68 4.81 2.79 -0.05
CA SER A 68 4.65 3.84 -1.07
C SER A 68 5.48 3.55 -2.31
N TYR A 69 4.81 3.49 -3.47
CA TYR A 69 5.47 3.34 -4.77
C TYR A 69 5.96 4.66 -5.37
N ASN A 70 5.77 5.78 -4.67
CA ASN A 70 6.39 7.03 -5.06
C ASN A 70 7.89 7.07 -4.75
N LEU A 71 8.40 6.08 -4.00
CA LEU A 71 9.80 5.93 -3.65
C LEU A 71 10.54 5.04 -4.68
N PRO A 72 11.88 5.17 -4.81
CA PRO A 72 12.68 4.26 -5.60
C PRO A 72 12.49 2.78 -5.16
N PRO A 73 12.67 1.78 -6.04
CA PRO A 73 12.44 0.37 -5.73
C PRO A 73 13.27 -0.13 -4.56
N GLY A 74 14.53 0.30 -4.50
CA GLY A 74 15.44 -0.05 -3.42
C GLY A 74 15.08 0.59 -2.07
N MET A 75 14.12 1.51 -2.03
CA MET A 75 13.61 2.15 -0.81
C MET A 75 12.19 1.68 -0.48
N CYS A 76 11.30 1.50 -1.45
CA CYS A 76 9.90 1.14 -1.15
C CYS A 76 9.74 -0.24 -0.48
N ILE A 77 10.73 -1.14 -0.64
CA ILE A 77 10.75 -2.48 -0.03
C ILE A 77 11.57 -2.50 1.28
N ARG A 78 12.21 -1.39 1.66
CA ARG A 78 12.97 -1.31 2.90
C ARG A 78 12.06 -1.10 4.09
N PHE A 79 12.34 -1.80 5.19
CA PHE A 79 11.53 -1.78 6.41
C PHE A 79 11.34 -0.36 6.95
N GLU A 80 12.34 0.52 6.81
CA GLU A 80 12.31 1.92 7.25
C GLU A 80 11.28 2.78 6.49
N TYR A 81 10.81 2.33 5.33
CA TYR A 81 9.81 3.01 4.50
C TYR A 81 8.50 2.21 4.37
N MET A 82 8.38 1.11 5.10
CA MET A 82 7.15 0.36 5.27
C MET A 82 6.36 0.92 6.45
N PHE A 83 5.04 0.96 6.32
CA PHE A 83 4.14 1.36 7.39
C PHE A 83 3.40 0.12 7.90
N PRO A 84 3.84 -0.51 9.00
CA PRO A 84 3.10 -1.59 9.63
C PRO A 84 1.84 -1.00 10.27
N THR A 85 0.74 -0.95 9.53
CA THR A 85 -0.49 -0.27 9.94
C THR A 85 -1.27 -1.08 10.97
N MET A 86 -1.23 -2.40 10.87
CA MET A 86 -1.97 -3.27 11.79
C MET A 86 -1.32 -4.65 11.89
N VAL A 87 -1.45 -5.28 13.05
CA VAL A 87 -1.06 -6.67 13.28
C VAL A 87 -2.24 -7.39 13.91
N ILE A 88 -2.95 -8.20 13.12
CA ILE A 88 -4.09 -8.98 13.59
C ILE A 88 -3.55 -10.29 14.13
N THR A 89 -3.86 -10.59 15.39
CA THR A 89 -3.42 -11.82 16.01
C THR A 89 -4.55 -12.57 16.68
N GLY A 90 -4.47 -13.90 16.68
CA GLY A 90 -5.45 -14.73 17.36
C GLY A 90 -5.50 -16.16 16.83
N PRO A 91 -6.40 -16.99 17.38
CA PRO A 91 -6.73 -18.30 16.82
C PRO A 91 -7.00 -18.26 15.31
N PRO A 92 -6.74 -19.34 14.54
CA PRO A 92 -7.00 -19.38 13.11
C PRO A 92 -8.44 -19.08 12.70
N SER A 93 -9.42 -19.27 13.59
CA SER A 93 -10.81 -18.91 13.33
C SER A 93 -11.03 -17.40 13.25
N LEU A 94 -10.19 -16.57 13.89
CA LEU A 94 -10.22 -15.11 13.75
C LEU A 94 -9.75 -14.61 12.38
N LYS A 95 -9.15 -15.48 11.56
CA LYS A 95 -8.79 -15.16 10.17
C LYS A 95 -10.01 -14.79 9.32
N CYS A 96 -11.17 -15.37 9.63
CA CYS A 96 -12.41 -15.11 8.89
C CYS A 96 -13.04 -13.73 9.18
N LEU A 97 -12.45 -12.94 10.08
CA LEU A 97 -12.94 -11.61 10.48
C LEU A 97 -11.97 -10.50 10.05
N ILE A 98 -11.06 -10.77 9.12
CA ILE A 98 -10.04 -9.81 8.67
C ILE A 98 -10.67 -8.53 8.10
N ASP A 99 -11.84 -8.66 7.47
CA ASP A 99 -12.66 -7.57 6.93
C ASP A 99 -13.09 -6.57 8.01
N VAL A 100 -13.53 -7.07 9.18
CA VAL A 100 -13.90 -6.24 10.33
C VAL A 100 -12.70 -5.45 10.85
N TYR A 101 -11.52 -6.08 10.90
CA TYR A 101 -10.30 -5.40 11.35
C TYR A 101 -9.79 -4.38 10.32
N LEU A 102 -10.02 -4.61 9.02
CA LEU A 102 -9.60 -3.72 7.95
C LEU A 102 -10.51 -2.49 7.80
N GLU A 103 -11.73 -2.51 8.34
CA GLU A 103 -12.69 -1.39 8.29
C GLU A 103 -12.07 -0.02 8.60
N PRO A 104 -11.41 0.23 9.74
CA PRO A 104 -10.82 1.54 10.05
C PRO A 104 -9.75 1.96 9.02
N LEU A 105 -8.92 1.02 8.56
CA LEU A 105 -7.91 1.30 7.53
C LEU A 105 -8.57 1.66 6.19
N ILE A 106 -9.64 0.97 5.82
CA ILE A 106 -10.40 1.25 4.60
C ILE A 106 -11.04 2.64 4.68
N GLU A 107 -11.57 3.04 5.84
CA GLU A 107 -12.11 4.39 6.05
C GLU A 107 -11.05 5.47 5.91
N GLU A 108 -9.86 5.28 6.50
CA GLU A 108 -8.74 6.20 6.33
C GLU A 108 -8.28 6.31 4.87
N LEU A 109 -8.17 5.18 4.15
CA LEU A 109 -7.82 5.17 2.74
C LEU A 109 -8.88 5.86 1.88
N LYS A 110 -10.18 5.68 2.17
CA LYS A 110 -11.27 6.41 1.52
C LYS A 110 -11.19 7.92 1.79
N ASN A 111 -10.86 8.32 3.02
CA ASN A 111 -10.69 9.72 3.38
C ASN A 111 -9.50 10.34 2.62
N LEU A 112 -8.35 9.66 2.60
CA LEU A 112 -7.18 10.06 1.82
C LEU A 112 -7.48 10.15 0.31
N TRP A 113 -8.35 9.28 -0.19
CA TRP A 113 -8.77 9.30 -1.59
C TRP A 113 -9.74 10.45 -1.89
N HIS A 114 -10.77 10.69 -1.07
CA HIS A 114 -11.82 11.66 -1.39
C HIS A 114 -11.51 13.09 -0.94
N VAL A 115 -10.88 13.25 0.23
CA VAL A 115 -10.62 14.55 0.86
C VAL A 115 -9.13 14.89 0.78
N GLY A 116 -8.27 13.93 1.06
CA GLY A 116 -6.83 14.15 1.20
C GLY A 116 -6.45 14.90 2.47
N VAL A 117 -5.17 15.24 2.60
CA VAL A 117 -4.60 15.91 3.78
C VAL A 117 -3.72 17.08 3.34
N LEU A 118 -3.90 18.22 3.99
CA LEU A 118 -3.08 19.40 3.76
C LEU A 118 -1.62 19.09 4.15
N THR A 119 -0.73 19.12 3.16
CA THR A 119 0.66 18.68 3.28
C THR A 119 1.58 19.77 2.75
N ARG A 120 2.73 19.96 3.41
CA ARG A 120 3.75 20.91 2.98
C ARG A 120 4.89 20.17 2.28
N ASP A 121 5.16 20.54 1.04
CA ASP A 121 6.37 20.15 0.34
C ASP A 121 7.54 20.99 0.87
N SER A 122 8.52 20.35 1.50
CA SER A 122 9.69 21.04 2.07
C SER A 122 10.68 21.52 1.02
N VAL A 123 10.69 20.90 -0.16
CA VAL A 123 11.61 21.23 -1.26
C VAL A 123 11.08 22.44 -2.03
N MET A 124 9.80 22.41 -2.39
CA MET A 124 9.15 23.53 -3.10
C MET A 124 8.67 24.64 -2.15
N ASN A 125 8.62 24.34 -0.84
CA ASN A 125 8.07 25.22 0.19
C ASN A 125 6.62 25.63 -0.06
N GLU A 126 5.84 24.71 -0.62
CA GLU A 126 4.43 24.92 -0.98
C GLU A 126 3.53 24.00 -0.18
N THR A 127 2.31 24.47 0.07
CA THR A 127 1.27 23.65 0.67
C THR A 127 0.32 23.18 -0.42
N PHE A 128 -0.03 21.90 -0.38
CA PHE A 128 -0.95 21.27 -1.31
C PHE A 128 -1.83 20.25 -0.58
N THR A 129 -2.93 19.85 -1.20
CA THR A 129 -3.76 18.75 -0.68
C THR A 129 -3.22 17.44 -1.24
N MET A 130 -2.57 16.65 -0.39
CA MET A 130 -2.08 15.33 -0.76
C MET A 130 -3.22 14.33 -0.69
N ARG A 131 -3.49 13.63 -1.78
CA ARG A 131 -4.37 12.46 -1.82
C ARG A 131 -3.54 11.19 -1.89
N ALA A 132 -4.11 10.07 -1.45
CA ALA A 132 -3.50 8.75 -1.61
C ALA A 132 -4.46 7.77 -2.31
N ALA A 133 -3.89 6.87 -3.10
CA ALA A 133 -4.61 5.80 -3.79
C ALA A 133 -3.99 4.46 -3.44
N SER A 134 -4.82 3.47 -3.08
CA SER A 134 -4.39 2.08 -2.97
C SER A 134 -4.45 1.44 -4.36
N MET A 135 -3.30 1.05 -4.90
CA MET A 135 -3.18 0.55 -6.27
C MET A 135 -3.45 -0.94 -6.38
N TRP A 136 -2.95 -1.73 -5.41
CA TRP A 136 -3.15 -3.18 -5.37
C TRP A 136 -2.84 -3.75 -3.99
N ILE A 137 -3.35 -4.95 -3.77
CA ILE A 137 -3.04 -5.79 -2.61
C ILE A 137 -1.98 -6.80 -3.05
N VAL A 138 -0.91 -6.95 -2.26
CA VAL A 138 0.15 -7.94 -2.46
C VAL A 138 -0.02 -9.04 -1.42
N ASN A 139 -0.32 -10.23 -1.89
CA ASN A 139 -0.59 -11.41 -1.10
C ASN A 139 -0.30 -12.68 -1.91
N ASP A 140 -0.04 -13.79 -1.21
CA ASP A 140 -0.02 -15.10 -1.83
C ASP A 140 -1.45 -15.66 -2.01
N LEU A 141 -1.61 -16.80 -2.68
CA LEU A 141 -2.94 -17.37 -2.94
C LEU A 141 -3.72 -17.72 -1.64
N PRO A 142 -3.10 -18.32 -0.61
CA PRO A 142 -3.72 -18.49 0.71
C PRO A 142 -4.23 -17.19 1.35
N ALA A 143 -3.42 -16.13 1.34
CA ALA A 143 -3.77 -14.83 1.90
C ALA A 143 -4.82 -14.10 1.07
N TYR A 144 -4.80 -14.29 -0.25
CA TYR A 144 -5.86 -13.77 -1.13
C TYR A 144 -7.23 -14.29 -0.76
N ARG A 145 -7.39 -15.60 -0.56
CA ARG A 145 -8.66 -16.21 -0.17
C ARG A 145 -9.24 -15.60 1.11
N ILE A 146 -8.38 -15.17 2.03
CA ILE A 146 -8.80 -14.59 3.31
C ILE A 146 -9.10 -13.09 3.16
N ALA A 147 -8.26 -12.36 2.42
CA ALA A 147 -8.43 -10.93 2.21
C ALA A 147 -9.57 -10.57 1.24
N SER A 148 -9.98 -11.47 0.35
CA SER A 148 -11.04 -11.22 -0.64
C SER A 148 -12.47 -11.42 -0.12
N GLY A 149 -12.65 -12.03 1.05
CA GLY A 149 -13.94 -12.51 1.54
C GLY A 149 -14.29 -13.89 1.02
#